data_AF-A0AA36IF64-F1
#
_entry.id   AF-A0AA36IF64-F1
#
_cell.length_a   1.000
_cell.length_b   1.000
_cell.length_c   1.000
_cell.angle_alpha   90.00
_cell.angle_beta   90.00
_cell.angle_gamma   90.00
#
_symmetry.space_group_name_H-M   'P 1'
#
loop_
_entity.id
_entity.type
_entity.pdbx_description
1 polymer ?
#
loop_
_entity_poly.entity_id
_entity_poly.type
_entity_poly.pdbx_seq_one_letter_code
_entity_poly.pdbx_strand_id
1 'polypeptide(L)'
;GFWKQFVLDLCQVEPNSRLPMRRGGVSKLEKHAWFQQDCPGCSHHFSWSSLDMRELAAPFVPRVRRSSAEKGWVLSEDPPSSKNDWAADFEDLDGPSPENFNF
;
A
#
# COMPACT_ATOMS: atom_id res chain seq x y z
N GLY A 1 9.19 -21.39 -12.14
CA GLY A 1 8.19 -21.16 -11.08
C GLY A 1 7.49 -19.85 -11.31
N PHE A 2 6.20 -19.77 -11.00
CA PHE A 2 5.37 -18.60 -11.31
C PHE A 2 5.83 -17.32 -10.61
N TRP A 3 6.46 -17.43 -9.44
CA TRP A 3 7.12 -16.30 -8.76
C TRP A 3 8.15 -15.61 -9.65
N LYS A 4 9.10 -16.37 -10.18
CA LYS A 4 10.17 -15.82 -11.02
C LYS A 4 9.59 -15.11 -12.23
N GLN A 5 8.60 -15.71 -12.88
CA GLN A 5 7.94 -15.10 -14.03
C GLN A 5 7.20 -13.81 -13.66
N PHE A 6 6.49 -13.81 -12.53
CA PHE A 6 5.81 -12.63 -12.01
C PHE A 6 6.78 -11.45 -11.80
N VAL A 7 7.91 -11.69 -11.14
CA VAL A 7 8.95 -10.68 -10.91
C VAL A 7 9.51 -10.16 -12.22
N LEU A 8 9.79 -11.05 -13.19
CA LEU A 8 10.25 -10.62 -14.52
C LEU A 8 9.23 -9.76 -15.24
N ASP A 9 7.94 -10.10 -15.19
CA ASP A 9 6.87 -9.32 -15.82
C ASP A 9 6.66 -7.94 -15.17
N LEU A 10 6.97 -7.80 -13.87
CA LEU A 10 6.98 -6.51 -13.19
C LEU A 10 8.23 -5.67 -13.52
N CYS A 11 9.39 -6.32 -13.57
CA CYS A 11 10.71 -5.68 -13.72
C CYS A 11 11.16 -5.58 -15.19
N GLN A 12 10.26 -5.11 -16.05
CA GLN A 12 10.58 -4.83 -17.45
C GLN A 12 11.33 -3.51 -17.59
N VAL A 13 12.32 -3.49 -18.50
CA VAL A 13 13.12 -2.29 -18.83
C VAL A 13 12.19 -1.17 -19.33
N GLU A 14 11.36 -1.50 -20.32
CA GLU A 14 10.36 -0.58 -20.86
C GLU A 14 9.18 -0.42 -19.91
N PRO A 15 8.86 0.80 -19.44
CA PRO A 15 7.76 1.03 -18.50
C PRO A 15 6.41 0.50 -19.00
N ASN A 16 6.10 0.71 -20.27
CA ASN A 16 4.85 0.25 -20.89
C ASN A 16 4.75 -1.27 -21.00
N SER A 17 5.87 -1.99 -20.91
CA SER A 17 5.90 -3.45 -20.91
C SER A 17 5.73 -4.04 -19.53
N ARG A 18 5.82 -3.25 -18.45
CA ARG A 18 5.57 -3.74 -17.09
C ARG A 18 4.14 -4.25 -16.97
N LEU A 19 3.95 -5.36 -16.27
CA LEU A 19 2.66 -6.05 -16.16
C LEU A 19 1.44 -5.13 -15.91
N PRO A 20 1.46 -4.19 -14.93
CA PRO A 20 0.30 -3.32 -14.68
C PRO A 20 0.09 -2.22 -15.73
N MET A 21 1.08 -1.94 -16.59
CA MET A 21 0.97 -0.93 -17.65
C MET A 21 0.41 -1.52 -18.95
N ARG A 22 0.38 -2.85 -19.06
CA ARG A 22 -0.25 -3.55 -20.18
C ARG A 22 -1.77 -3.38 -20.14
N ARG A 23 -2.44 -3.60 -21.28
CA ARG A 23 -3.91 -3.58 -21.38
C ARG A 23 -4.54 -4.52 -20.34
N GLY A 24 -5.45 -3.98 -19.53
CA GLY A 24 -6.08 -4.67 -18.40
C GLY A 24 -5.54 -4.24 -17.03
N GLY A 25 -4.46 -3.47 -16.98
CA GLY A 25 -4.02 -2.77 -15.78
C GLY A 25 -3.67 -3.70 -14.62
N VAL A 26 -4.07 -3.29 -13.41
CA VAL A 26 -3.90 -4.06 -12.17
C VAL A 26 -4.61 -5.43 -12.22
N SER A 27 -5.70 -5.57 -12.98
CA SER A 27 -6.39 -6.86 -13.10
C SER A 27 -5.51 -7.96 -13.71
N LYS A 28 -4.49 -7.62 -14.50
CA LYS A 28 -3.49 -8.58 -15.00
C LYS A 28 -2.57 -9.10 -13.89
N LEU A 29 -2.27 -8.27 -12.91
CA LEU A 29 -1.48 -8.63 -11.74
C LEU A 29 -2.30 -9.58 -10.86
N GLU A 30 -3.54 -9.23 -10.55
CA GLU A 30 -4.43 -10.03 -9.70
C GLU A 30 -4.69 -11.43 -10.26
N LYS A 31 -4.79 -11.54 -11.58
CA LYS A 31 -5.01 -12.80 -12.31
C LYS A 31 -3.72 -13.55 -12.64
N HIS A 32 -2.56 -13.09 -12.19
CA HIS A 32 -1.31 -13.76 -12.48
C HIS A 32 -1.25 -15.12 -11.77
N ALA A 33 -0.70 -16.14 -12.44
CA ALA A 33 -0.65 -17.52 -11.93
C ALA A 33 0.03 -17.65 -10.55
N TRP A 34 0.90 -16.71 -10.19
CA TRP A 34 1.49 -16.63 -8.86
C TRP A 34 0.46 -16.47 -7.73
N PHE A 35 -0.63 -15.74 -7.97
CA PHE A 35 -1.72 -15.56 -7.01
C PHE A 35 -2.81 -16.63 -7.11
N GLN A 36 -2.85 -17.37 -8.22
CA GLN A 36 -3.86 -18.39 -8.48
C GLN A 36 -3.45 -19.80 -8.04
N GLN A 37 -2.15 -20.04 -7.87
CA GLN A 37 -1.66 -21.35 -7.43
C GLN A 37 -1.67 -21.49 -5.91
N ASP A 38 -1.86 -22.73 -5.48
CA ASP A 38 -1.65 -23.14 -4.10
C ASP A 38 -0.18 -22.94 -3.73
N CYS A 39 0.05 -22.07 -2.76
CA CYS A 39 1.37 -21.85 -2.19
C CYS A 39 1.73 -23.06 -1.30
N PRO A 40 2.98 -23.56 -1.28
CA PRO A 40 3.40 -24.55 -0.30
C PRO A 40 3.23 -23.97 1.12
N GLY A 41 2.24 -24.44 1.87
CA GLY A 41 1.87 -23.89 3.19
C GLY A 41 0.61 -23.00 3.19
N CYS A 42 0.00 -22.72 2.04
CA CYS A 42 -1.29 -22.06 1.92
C CYS A 42 -2.30 -23.04 1.32
N SER A 43 -3.36 -23.35 2.05
CA SER A 43 -4.38 -24.31 1.58
C SER A 43 -5.27 -23.79 0.45
N HIS A 44 -5.11 -22.51 0.04
CA HIS A 44 -5.98 -21.84 -0.92
C HIS A 44 -5.21 -20.79 -1.75
N HIS A 45 -5.75 -20.48 -2.93
CA HIS A 45 -5.39 -19.32 -3.76
C HIS A 45 -5.52 -17.99 -2.99
N PHE A 46 -4.78 -16.97 -3.42
CA PHE A 46 -4.86 -15.64 -2.82
C PHE A 46 -6.21 -14.99 -3.12
N SER A 47 -7.01 -14.73 -2.08
CA SER A 47 -8.33 -14.10 -2.20
C SER A 47 -8.22 -12.59 -2.07
N TRP A 48 -8.28 -11.89 -3.21
CA TRP A 48 -8.30 -10.42 -3.25
C TRP A 48 -9.52 -9.83 -2.55
N SER A 49 -10.68 -10.48 -2.66
CA SER A 49 -11.90 -10.04 -1.96
C SER A 49 -11.75 -10.14 -0.45
N SER A 50 -11.13 -11.21 0.06
CA SER A 50 -10.90 -11.35 1.50
C SER A 50 -9.84 -10.37 2.02
N LEU A 51 -8.88 -9.96 1.17
CA LEU A 51 -7.96 -8.87 1.51
C LEU A 51 -8.72 -7.55 1.68
N ASP A 52 -9.58 -7.20 0.72
CA ASP A 52 -10.37 -5.96 0.76
C ASP A 52 -11.32 -5.91 1.95
N MET A 53 -11.94 -7.05 2.27
CA MET A 53 -12.84 -7.20 3.42
C MET A 53 -12.09 -7.33 4.77
N ARG A 54 -10.74 -7.38 4.75
CA ARG A 54 -9.89 -7.58 5.93
C ARG A 54 -10.15 -8.91 6.66
N GLU A 55 -10.57 -9.92 5.91
CA GLU A 55 -10.82 -11.27 6.41
C GLU A 55 -9.61 -12.19 6.23
N LEU A 56 -8.67 -11.83 5.35
CA LEU A 56 -7.47 -12.61 5.12
C LEU A 56 -6.54 -12.55 6.35
N ALA A 57 -6.17 -13.71 6.87
CA ALA A 57 -5.22 -13.80 7.97
C ALA A 57 -3.86 -13.20 7.56
N ALA A 58 -3.36 -12.24 8.33
CA ALA A 58 -2.05 -11.66 8.09
C ALA A 58 -0.95 -12.71 8.33
N PRO A 59 0.09 -12.76 7.48
CA PRO A 59 1.20 -13.71 7.67
C PRO A 59 2.02 -13.41 8.93
N PHE A 60 1.95 -12.18 9.43
CA PHE A 60 2.60 -11.74 10.66
C PHE A 60 1.68 -10.79 11.43
N VAL A 61 1.45 -11.10 12.70
CA VAL A 61 0.64 -10.26 13.60
C VAL A 61 1.56 -9.64 14.65
N PRO A 62 1.83 -8.31 14.60
CA PRO A 62 2.70 -7.66 15.56
C PRO A 62 2.08 -7.64 16.96
N ARG A 63 2.92 -7.78 17.99
CA ARG A 63 2.49 -7.66 19.38
C ARG A 63 2.41 -6.19 19.77
N VAL A 64 1.21 -5.60 19.67
CA VAL A 64 0.97 -4.23 20.14
C VAL A 64 0.84 -4.23 21.66
N ARG A 65 1.80 -3.62 22.37
CA ARG A 65 1.69 -3.36 23.81
C ARG A 65 0.91 -2.05 23.99
N ARG A 66 -0.12 -2.05 24.85
CA ARG A 66 -1.01 -0.90 25.13
C ARG A 66 -0.32 0.33 25.76
N SER A 67 1.01 0.33 25.90
CA SER A 67 1.74 1.47 26.43
C SER A 67 2.27 2.34 25.28
N SER A 68 1.95 3.63 25.35
CA SER A 68 2.45 4.78 24.56
C SER A 68 3.98 4.95 24.55
N ALA A 69 4.75 3.87 24.41
CA ALA A 69 6.17 3.94 24.19
C ALA A 69 6.39 3.65 22.71
N GLU A 70 6.89 4.65 22.00
CA GLU A 70 7.35 4.70 20.60
C GLU A 70 8.47 3.68 20.33
N LYS A 71 8.32 2.42 20.74
CA LYS A 71 9.27 1.35 20.47
C LYS A 71 8.85 0.65 19.20
N GLY A 72 9.18 1.28 18.08
CA GLY A 72 9.02 0.69 16.75
C GLY A 72 9.56 1.54 15.61
N TRP A 73 9.66 2.85 15.82
CA TRP A 73 10.13 3.78 14.81
C TRP A 73 11.31 4.55 15.39
N VAL A 74 12.51 4.31 14.89
CA VAL A 74 13.58 5.30 15.03
C VAL A 74 13.22 6.41 14.06
N LEU A 75 12.48 7.41 14.54
CA LEU A 75 12.37 8.67 13.81
C LEU A 75 13.80 9.23 13.75
N SER A 76 14.36 9.35 12.54
CA SER A 76 15.59 10.11 12.39
C SER A 76 15.32 11.54 12.86
N GLU A 77 16.35 12.19 13.42
CA GLU A 77 16.30 13.56 13.91
C GLU A 77 15.44 14.47 13.02
N ASP A 78 14.66 15.34 13.66
CA ASP A 78 13.80 16.27 12.95
C ASP A 78 14.63 17.07 11.95
N PRO A 79 14.21 17.12 10.67
CA PRO A 79 14.88 17.98 9.71
C PRO A 79 14.82 19.43 10.21
N PRO A 80 15.84 20.25 9.91
CA PRO A 80 15.79 21.67 10.26
C PRO A 80 14.50 22.28 9.72
N SER A 81 13.79 23.02 10.58
CA SER A 81 12.55 23.72 10.23
C SER A 81 12.75 24.51 8.93
N SER A 82 12.21 23.97 7.83
CA SER A 82 12.23 24.64 6.53
C SER A 82 11.11 25.66 6.54
N LYS A 83 11.43 26.91 6.89
CA LYS A 83 10.54 28.05 6.68
C LYS A 83 10.48 28.34 5.18
N ASN A 84 9.74 27.55 4.42
CA ASN A 84 9.37 27.86 3.05
C ASN A 84 7.84 27.91 2.91
N ASP A 85 7.38 28.62 1.89
CA ASP A 85 5.96 28.92 1.69
C ASP A 85 5.10 27.68 1.36
N TRP A 86 5.72 26.50 1.18
CA TRP A 86 5.02 25.23 1.01
C TRP A 86 4.25 24.78 2.26
N ALA A 87 4.67 25.24 3.44
CA ALA A 87 4.00 24.91 4.70
C ALA A 87 2.76 25.79 4.97
N ALA A 88 2.60 26.90 4.25
CA ALA A 88 1.49 27.84 4.48
C ALA A 88 0.12 27.18 4.32
N ASP A 89 -0.05 26.31 3.31
CA ASP A 89 -1.29 25.56 3.06
C ASP A 89 -1.63 24.55 4.17
N PHE A 90 -0.71 24.27 5.09
CA PHE A 90 -0.88 23.36 6.23
C PHE A 90 -0.99 24.11 7.58
N GLU A 91 -0.70 25.41 7.62
CA GLU A 91 -0.76 26.25 8.82
C GLU A 91 -2.11 27.01 8.95
N ASP A 92 -2.97 26.96 7.94
CA ASP A 92 -4.34 27.47 8.03
C ASP A 92 -5.14 26.68 9.07
N LEU A 93 -5.49 27.36 10.17
CA LEU A 93 -6.20 26.78 11.33
C LEU A 93 -7.63 26.30 11.02
N ASP A 94 -8.19 26.71 9.89
CA ASP A 94 -9.55 26.39 9.49
C ASP A 94 -9.58 25.86 8.05
N GLY A 95 -9.92 24.56 7.91
CA GLY A 95 -10.51 24.05 6.67
C GLY A 95 -11.77 24.85 6.31
N PRO A 96 -12.38 24.63 5.12
CA PRO A 96 -13.48 25.46 4.64
C PRO A 96 -14.56 25.63 5.72
N SER A 97 -14.79 26.88 6.13
CA SER A 97 -15.79 27.23 7.13
C SER A 97 -17.14 26.62 6.75
N PRO A 98 -17.83 25.95 7.68
CA PRO A 98 -19.13 25.31 7.43
C PRO A 98 -20.22 26.31 7.01
N GLU A 99 -19.99 27.62 7.11
CA GLU A 99 -20.95 28.67 6.74
C GLU A 99 -21.20 28.80 5.23
N ASN A 100 -20.40 28.13 4.38
CA ASN A 100 -20.59 28.15 2.93
C ASN A 100 -21.49 27.03 2.38
N PHE A 101 -22.07 26.19 3.24
CA PHE A 101 -23.07 25.19 2.83
C PHE A 101 -24.48 25.70 3.10
N ASN A 102 -24.97 26.60 2.25
CA ASN A 102 -26.42 26.85 2.16
C ASN A 102 -27.08 25.67 1.46
N PHE A 103 -27.73 24.81 2.24
CA PHE A 103 -28.75 23.85 1.76
C PHE A 103 -30.10 24.55 1.56
#